data_AF-A0A3D4LQM5-F1
#
_entry.id   AF-A0A3D4LQM5-F1
#
_cell.length_a   1.000
_cell.length_b   1.000
_cell.length_c   1.000
_cell.angle_alpha   90.00
_cell.angle_beta   90.00
_cell.angle_gamma   90.00
#
_symmetry.space_group_name_H-M   'P 1'
#
loop_
_entity.id
_entity.type
_entity.pdbx_description
1 polymer ?
#
loop_
_entity_poly.entity_id
_entity_poly.type
_entity_poly.pdbx_seq_one_letter_code
_entity_poly.pdbx_strand_id
1 'polypeptide(L)' 'MARAKQSMDGNTAAAHVAYAYTEVAGIYPITPSSPMADSVDQWSAAGQKNI' A
#
# COMPACT_ATOMS: atom_id res chain seq x y z
N MET A 1 -22.38 -4.68 -4.28
CA MET A 1 -21.56 -3.48 -4.60
C MET A 1 -20.82 -3.74 -5.91
N ALA A 2 -20.85 -2.80 -6.84
CA ALA A 2 -19.99 -2.89 -8.03
C ALA A 2 -18.52 -2.69 -7.60
N ARG A 3 -17.59 -3.49 -8.14
CA ARG A 3 -16.16 -3.33 -7.86
C ARG A 3 -15.65 -2.09 -8.57
N ALA A 4 -15.01 -1.17 -7.84
CA ALA A 4 -14.30 -0.05 -8.44
C ALA A 4 -13.12 -0.59 -9.27
N LYS A 5 -13.00 -0.13 -10.52
CA LYS A 5 -11.85 -0.44 -11.38
C LYS A 5 -10.92 0.75 -11.37
N GLN A 6 -9.64 0.50 -11.17
CA GLN A 6 -8.60 1.53 -11.18
C GLN A 6 -7.37 0.96 -11.88
N SER A 7 -6.76 1.76 -12.76
CA SER A 7 -5.45 1.45 -13.33
C SER A 7 -4.37 1.80 -12.31
N MET A 8 -3.49 0.86 -12.00
CA MET A 8 -2.36 1.02 -11.09
C MET A 8 -1.26 0.03 -11.46
N ASP A 9 -0.03 0.27 -11.02
CA ASP A 9 1.05 -0.70 -11.15
C ASP A 9 0.95 -1.83 -10.09
N GLY A 10 1.79 -2.85 -10.25
CA GLY A 10 1.77 -4.03 -9.38
C GLY A 10 2.17 -3.74 -7.93
N ASN A 11 3.08 -2.80 -7.70
CA ASN A 11 3.50 -2.42 -6.34
C ASN A 11 2.35 -1.71 -5.63
N THR A 12 1.70 -0.74 -6.27
CA THR A 12 0.53 -0.07 -5.68
C THR A 12 -0.62 -1.04 -5.43
N ALA A 13 -0.86 -2.00 -6.33
CA ALA A 13 -1.89 -3.03 -6.14
C ALA A 13 -1.60 -3.93 -4.93
N ALA A 14 -0.36 -4.38 -4.77
CA ALA A 14 0.06 -5.18 -3.62
C ALA A 14 -0.02 -4.37 -2.32
N ALA A 15 0.48 -3.13 -2.33
CA ALA A 15 0.44 -2.22 -1.20
C ALA A 15 -0.99 -1.96 -0.73
N HIS A 16 -1.94 -1.74 -1.66
CA HIS A 16 -3.35 -1.47 -1.33
C HIS A 16 -3.96 -2.58 -0.46
N VAL A 17 -3.68 -3.84 -0.78
CA VAL A 17 -4.16 -4.98 0.01
C VAL A 17 -3.33 -5.13 1.29
N ALA A 18 -2.00 -5.03 1.20
CA ALA A 18 -1.13 -5.18 2.37
C ALA A 18 -1.46 -4.15 3.46
N TYR A 19 -1.71 -2.89 3.08
CA TYR A 19 -2.07 -1.81 3.99
C TYR A 19 -3.38 -2.11 4.74
N ALA A 20 -4.39 -2.62 4.04
CA ALA A 20 -5.69 -2.89 4.64
C ALA A 20 -5.63 -3.92 5.78
N TYR A 21 -4.73 -4.91 5.70
CA TYR A 21 -4.68 -6.05 6.62
C TYR A 21 -3.48 -6.05 7.59
N THR A 22 -2.68 -4.99 7.61
CA THR A 22 -1.44 -4.93 8.41
C THR A 22 -1.51 -3.79 9.42
N GLU A 23 -1.20 -4.08 10.69
CA GLU A 23 -1.09 -3.06 11.74
C GLU A 23 0.32 -2.47 11.86
N VAL A 24 1.35 -3.29 11.62
CA VAL A 24 2.76 -2.91 11.73
C VAL A 24 3.54 -3.49 10.56
N ALA A 25 4.30 -2.65 9.86
CA ALA A 25 5.17 -3.06 8.75
C ALA A 25 6.62 -2.61 9.00
N GLY A 26 7.53 -3.57 9.16
CA GLY A 26 8.98 -3.30 9.14
C GLY A 26 9.46 -3.23 7.70
N ILE A 27 10.05 -2.09 7.29
CA ILE A 27 10.43 -1.83 5.90
C ILE A 27 11.92 -1.49 5.76
N TYR A 28 12.51 -1.91 4.63
CA TYR A 28 13.84 -1.50 4.19
C TYR A 28 13.85 -1.36 2.66
N PRO A 29 14.38 -0.25 2.10
CA PRO A 29 14.28 0.02 0.67
C PRO A 29 15.21 -0.90 -0.14
N ILE A 30 14.67 -1.52 -1.20
CA ILE A 30 15.41 -2.28 -2.19
C ILE A 30 14.69 -2.27 -3.54
N THR A 31 15.41 -2.05 -4.64
CA THR A 31 14.83 -2.08 -5.98
C THR A 31 14.40 -3.51 -6.35
N PRO A 32 13.20 -3.75 -6.90
CA PRO A 32 12.20 -2.79 -7.38
C PRO A 32 11.01 -2.55 -6.43
N SER A 33 11.07 -3.00 -5.17
CA SER A 33 9.92 -3.03 -4.25
C SER A 33 9.74 -1.77 -3.41
N SER A 34 10.72 -0.86 -3.37
CA SER A 34 10.63 0.40 -2.61
C SER A 34 9.32 1.18 -2.79
N PRO A 35 8.71 1.29 -4.00
CA PRO A 35 7.45 2.01 -4.18
C PRO A 35 6.27 1.46 -3.36
N MET A 36 6.28 0.17 -2.97
CA MET A 36 5.25 -0.38 -2.07
C MET A 36 5.31 0.25 -0.69
N ALA A 37 6.52 0.34 -0.13
CA ALA A 37 6.74 0.90 1.19
C ALA A 37 6.43 2.41 1.20
N ASP A 38 6.82 3.13 0.14
CA ASP A 38 6.52 4.56 -0.02
C ASP A 38 5.01 4.83 -0.06
N SER A 39 4.24 3.99 -0.77
CA SER A 39 2.78 4.12 -0.84
C SER A 39 2.12 3.91 0.53
N VAL A 40 2.56 2.88 1.26
CA VAL A 40 2.09 2.56 2.61
C VAL A 40 2.38 3.70 3.59
N ASP A 41 3.60 4.25 3.56
CA ASP A 41 4.01 5.35 4.44
C ASP A 41 3.19 6.61 4.17
N GLN A 42 2.97 6.95 2.88
CA GLN A 42 2.14 8.08 2.48
C GLN A 42 0.67 7.93 2.92
N TRP A 43 0.08 6.73 2.79
CA TRP A 43 -1.29 6.48 3.23
C TRP A 43 -1.43 6.57 4.75
N SER A 44 -0.42 6.07 5.50
CA SER A 44 -0.35 6.19 6.95
C SER A 44 -0.26 7.66 7.39
N ALA A 45 0.64 8.43 6.78
CA ALA A 45 0.78 9.86 7.02
C ALA A 45 -0.48 10.65 6.66
N ALA A 46 -1.23 10.22 5.64
CA ALA A 46 -2.53 10.78 5.27
C ALA A 46 -3.68 10.34 6.21
N GLY A 47 -3.41 9.50 7.20
CA GLY A 47 -4.40 9.02 8.16
C GLY A 47 -5.35 7.96 7.62
N GLN A 48 -5.02 7.33 6.49
CA GLN A 48 -5.81 6.24 5.93
C GLN A 48 -5.88 5.10 6.93
N LYS A 49 -7.08 4.61 7.24
CA LYS A 49 -7.28 3.52 8.18
C LYS A 49 -7.10 2.18 7.48
N ASN A 50 -6.45 1.25 8.17
CA ASN A 50 -6.59 -0.17 7.92
C ASN A 50 -7.96 -0.66 8.47
N ILE A 51 -8.25 -1.95 8.28
CA ILE A 51 -9.54 -2.54 8.71
C ILE A 51 -9.79 -2.44 10.21
#